data_AF-A0A934ESV6-F1
#
_entry.id   AF-A0A934ESV6-F1
#
_cell.length_a   1.000
_cell.length_b   1.000
_cell.length_c   1.000
_cell.angle_alpha   90.00
_cell.angle_beta   90.00
_cell.angle_gamma   90.00
#
_symmetry.space_group_name_H-M   'P 1'
#
loop_
_entity.id
_entity.type
_entity.pdbx_description
1 polymer ?
#
loop_
_entity_poly.entity_id
_entity_poly.type
_entity_poly.pdbx_seq_one_letter_code
_entity_poly.pdbx_strand_id
1 'polypeptide(L)'
;MKNKKFNKAIKFILIATVFSILMAGISSAAVIDVYLRADVTAKVVVGESVDMWGFALCDSAYNCGAPTTPGPELSAVEGDTLNIHLKNDLNGLYNEPVSLVIPGQVTAMTPVWNDGTTGNRPAGDTTRRVRSFAAETPANGTTEVIYTWNNVKAGTYLYESGTHPAVQVQMGLYGAFIVRPVTAGRAYNDPSTAYDTELTLLLSEIDPALHAAVRDGIYGTAAYPSTINYAPRYFLINGQAFPDAVHSITLNEKVLIRFLNAGLKTHIPALQSLYMKIIAEDGNPYSYAKEQYSVMLPAMKTIDAILTPQTVGRYAVYERALNLINAAQPDGGMLAYLDAGSIFQSDIMTLVTYYYTSILNRAPEPGGAEGWTTEIQRIVSLGIDIKEGFIALGKLFFSSAEYLNMGTTDNAYVIDLYETFLGRTPTQGEADYWAGQLAGGLTRNLLLNYFIFSQEFMQYMNGIFGDTTVRPEYNLVNDLYRGFLSRLSDDAGFNSWLAQMQTAQCNGDPQAIRDLTSQIALLFLNSQEYANRNTSNSEYIEDLYNGILRRGADLAGYQSWLGALNGGTYTRAEMLQLFVDSVEFQARVTEVINAGCSP
;
A
#
# COMPACT_ATOMS: atom_id res chain seq x y z
N MET A 1 -6.04 -31.51 44.24
CA MET A 1 -7.35 -30.83 44.11
C MET A 1 -7.10 -29.40 43.65
N LYS A 2 -7.43 -29.09 42.38
CA LYS A 2 -8.36 -28.03 41.91
C LYS A 2 -8.03 -26.60 42.41
N ASN A 3 -8.03 -25.53 41.61
CA ASN A 3 -8.29 -25.31 40.20
C ASN A 3 -7.92 -23.85 39.82
N LYS A 4 -7.40 -23.70 38.60
CA LYS A 4 -7.52 -22.60 37.61
C LYS A 4 -8.35 -21.35 37.95
N LYS A 5 -7.84 -20.19 37.52
CA LYS A 5 -8.50 -19.32 36.51
C LYS A 5 -7.47 -18.42 35.81
N PHE A 6 -7.30 -18.66 34.50
CA PHE A 6 -6.45 -17.95 33.55
C PHE A 6 -7.41 -17.20 32.61
N ASN A 7 -7.31 -15.87 32.50
CA ASN A 7 -8.00 -15.10 31.46
C ASN A 7 -7.00 -14.80 30.35
N LYS A 8 -7.12 -15.49 29.20
CA LYS A 8 -6.45 -15.15 27.93
C LYS A 8 -7.43 -14.31 27.11
N ALA A 9 -7.07 -13.07 26.80
CA ALA A 9 -7.63 -12.32 25.69
C ALA A 9 -6.58 -12.32 24.56
N ILE A 10 -6.97 -12.89 23.43
CA ILE A 10 -6.16 -13.15 22.25
C ILE A 10 -6.28 -11.92 21.32
N LYS A 11 -5.17 -11.30 20.92
CA LYS A 11 -5.11 -10.39 19.77
C LYS A 11 -4.45 -11.15 18.60
N PHE A 12 -5.24 -11.45 17.58
CA PHE A 12 -4.80 -11.98 16.29
C PHE A 12 -4.14 -10.84 15.48
N ILE A 13 -2.90 -11.03 15.04
CA ILE A 13 -2.27 -10.25 13.98
C ILE A 13 -2.19 -11.19 12.78
N LEU A 14 -2.86 -10.84 11.68
CA LEU A 14 -2.72 -11.51 10.39
C LEU A 14 -1.32 -11.21 9.85
N ILE A 15 -0.45 -12.21 9.80
CA ILE A 15 0.78 -12.18 8.99
C ILE A 15 0.43 -12.91 7.69
N ALA A 16 0.32 -12.17 6.59
CA ALA A 16 0.31 -12.75 5.26
C ALA A 16 1.76 -13.12 4.89
N THR A 17 2.16 -14.35 5.20
CA THR A 17 3.43 -14.90 4.75
C THR A 17 3.36 -15.21 3.25
N VAL A 18 3.94 -14.32 2.43
CA VAL A 18 4.29 -14.62 1.03
C VAL A 18 5.59 -15.42 1.06
N PHE A 19 5.52 -16.70 0.72
CA PHE A 19 6.68 -17.59 0.65
C PHE A 19 7.33 -17.47 -0.74
N SER A 20 8.31 -16.58 -0.89
CA SER A 20 9.15 -16.50 -2.10
C SER A 20 10.38 -17.40 -1.91
N ILE A 21 10.33 -18.63 -2.42
CA ILE A 21 11.53 -19.48 -2.51
C ILE A 21 12.30 -19.10 -3.78
N LEU A 22 13.42 -18.41 -3.60
CA LEU A 22 14.44 -18.28 -4.65
C LEU A 22 15.28 -19.57 -4.65
N MET A 23 15.04 -20.47 -5.61
CA MET A 23 15.93 -21.59 -5.91
C MET A 23 16.44 -21.48 -7.34
N ALA A 24 17.69 -21.03 -7.50
CA ALA A 24 18.48 -21.24 -8.70
C ALA A 24 18.99 -22.70 -8.68
N GLY A 25 18.23 -23.60 -9.30
CA GLY A 25 18.57 -25.00 -9.48
C GLY A 25 17.64 -25.60 -10.51
N ILE A 26 18.18 -26.45 -11.39
CA ILE A 26 17.44 -27.11 -12.49
C ILE A 26 16.13 -27.70 -11.93
N SER A 27 14.98 -27.09 -12.25
CA SER A 27 13.71 -27.43 -11.63
C SER A 27 13.13 -28.67 -12.29
N SER A 28 12.90 -29.71 -11.49
CA SER A 28 11.86 -30.70 -11.79
C SER A 28 10.51 -30.08 -11.46
N ALA A 29 9.46 -30.43 -12.22
CA ALA A 29 8.08 -30.06 -11.90
C ALA A 29 7.78 -30.29 -10.41
N ALA A 30 7.39 -29.23 -9.70
CA ALA A 30 7.04 -29.28 -8.29
C ALA A 30 5.55 -29.57 -8.11
N VAL A 31 5.17 -30.02 -6.91
CA VAL A 31 3.77 -30.05 -6.48
C VAL A 31 3.54 -28.84 -5.60
N ILE A 32 2.53 -28.03 -5.94
CA ILE A 32 2.13 -26.82 -5.23
C ILE A 32 0.78 -27.07 -4.59
N ASP A 33 0.73 -27.09 -3.26
CA ASP A 33 -0.52 -27.23 -2.50
C ASP A 33 -0.98 -25.87 -1.96
N VAL A 34 -2.17 -25.43 -2.37
CA VAL A 34 -2.82 -24.19 -1.93
C VAL A 34 -4.08 -24.55 -1.15
N TYR A 35 -4.24 -23.97 0.04
CA TYR A 35 -5.41 -24.21 0.89
C TYR A 35 -6.30 -22.97 0.89
N LEU A 36 -7.54 -23.12 0.44
CA LEU A 36 -8.54 -22.07 0.37
C LEU A 36 -9.78 -22.43 1.17
N ARG A 37 -10.45 -21.40 1.69
CA ARG A 37 -11.81 -21.50 2.22
C ARG A 37 -12.72 -20.50 1.52
N ALA A 38 -13.81 -20.97 0.92
CA ALA A 38 -14.89 -20.09 0.47
C ALA A 38 -15.72 -19.65 1.68
N ASP A 39 -16.01 -18.36 1.80
CA ASP A 39 -16.66 -17.77 2.98
C ASP A 39 -17.42 -16.49 2.62
N VAL A 40 -18.31 -16.05 3.49
CA VAL A 40 -19.04 -14.78 3.36
C VAL A 40 -18.10 -13.64 3.72
N THR A 41 -18.20 -12.53 2.97
CA THR A 41 -17.47 -11.30 3.21
C THR A 41 -18.37 -10.10 2.92
N ALA A 42 -17.85 -8.89 3.09
CA ALA A 42 -18.51 -7.70 2.62
C ALA A 42 -17.48 -6.79 1.96
N LYS A 43 -17.91 -6.07 0.93
CA LYS A 43 -17.09 -5.08 0.25
C LYS A 43 -17.65 -3.70 0.54
N VAL A 44 -16.81 -2.85 1.14
CA VAL A 44 -17.11 -1.43 1.26
C VAL A 44 -16.62 -0.73 0.00
N VAL A 45 -17.53 -0.08 -0.72
CA VAL A 45 -17.23 0.69 -1.94
C VAL A 45 -17.81 2.09 -1.76
N VAL A 46 -16.94 3.09 -1.65
CA VAL A 46 -17.32 4.51 -1.44
C VAL A 46 -18.29 4.70 -0.26
N GLY A 47 -18.01 4.02 0.86
CA GLY A 47 -18.80 4.10 2.09
C GLY A 47 -20.03 3.18 2.16
N GLU A 48 -20.41 2.52 1.06
CA GLU A 48 -21.52 1.57 1.03
C GLU A 48 -21.00 0.13 1.17
N SER A 49 -21.60 -0.66 2.06
CA SER A 49 -21.24 -2.06 2.27
C SER A 49 -22.15 -2.99 1.46
N VAL A 50 -21.55 -3.84 0.62
CA VAL A 50 -22.26 -4.87 -0.16
C VAL A 50 -21.85 -6.25 0.31
N ASP A 51 -22.82 -7.10 0.63
CA ASP A 51 -22.60 -8.50 1.00
C ASP A 51 -22.01 -9.27 -0.20
N MET A 52 -20.92 -9.98 0.05
CA MET A 52 -20.18 -10.73 -0.96
C MET A 52 -19.74 -12.08 -0.39
N TRP A 53 -19.12 -12.89 -1.22
CA TRP A 53 -18.34 -14.06 -0.85
C TRP A 53 -16.90 -13.82 -1.28
N GLY A 54 -15.99 -14.59 -0.71
CA GLY A 54 -14.59 -14.52 -1.06
C GLY A 54 -13.85 -15.80 -0.75
N PHE A 55 -12.66 -15.91 -1.30
CA PHE A 55 -11.72 -16.95 -0.91
C PHE A 55 -10.79 -16.41 0.16
N ALA A 56 -10.62 -17.14 1.25
CA ALA A 56 -9.60 -16.92 2.26
C ALA A 56 -8.42 -17.87 2.00
N LEU A 57 -7.19 -17.34 2.00
CA LEU A 57 -5.98 -18.16 1.99
C LEU A 57 -5.77 -18.77 3.38
N CYS A 58 -5.43 -20.05 3.43
CA CYS A 58 -5.22 -20.80 4.66
C CYS A 58 -3.87 -21.51 4.65
N ASP A 59 -3.41 -21.91 5.83
CA ASP A 59 -2.40 -22.96 5.96
C ASP A 59 -3.03 -24.36 5.81
N SER A 60 -2.21 -25.41 5.85
CA SER A 60 -2.66 -26.80 5.73
C SER A 60 -3.52 -27.28 6.90
N ALA A 61 -3.54 -26.55 8.02
CA ALA A 61 -4.42 -26.79 9.15
C ALA A 61 -5.74 -26.00 9.06
N TYR A 62 -5.96 -25.27 7.95
CA TYR A 62 -7.09 -24.37 7.74
C TYR A 62 -7.17 -23.20 8.74
N ASN A 63 -6.03 -22.72 9.22
CA ASN A 63 -5.95 -21.39 9.85
C ASN A 63 -5.97 -20.34 8.72
N CYS A 64 -7.15 -19.80 8.46
CA CYS A 64 -7.40 -18.91 7.33
C CYS A 64 -7.28 -17.43 7.70
N GLY A 65 -6.84 -16.61 6.74
CA GLY A 65 -7.02 -15.16 6.78
C GLY A 65 -8.49 -14.74 6.59
N ALA A 66 -8.73 -13.44 6.45
CA ALA A 66 -10.05 -12.94 6.07
C ALA A 66 -10.36 -13.28 4.59
N PRO A 67 -11.61 -13.60 4.24
CA PRO A 67 -12.01 -13.80 2.85
C PRO A 67 -11.95 -12.48 2.07
N THR A 68 -11.30 -12.50 0.91
CA THR A 68 -11.15 -11.32 0.05
C THR A 68 -11.86 -11.49 -1.29
N THR A 69 -12.24 -10.36 -1.87
CA THR A 69 -12.72 -10.25 -3.25
C THR A 69 -12.07 -9.01 -3.91
N PRO A 70 -11.23 -9.19 -4.96
CA PRO A 70 -10.79 -10.47 -5.53
C PRO A 70 -10.12 -11.39 -4.51
N GLY A 71 -10.18 -12.69 -4.75
CA GLY A 71 -9.48 -13.70 -3.95
C GLY A 71 -7.96 -13.54 -4.03
N PRO A 72 -7.20 -14.24 -3.16
CA PRO A 72 -5.74 -14.21 -3.15
C PRO A 72 -5.16 -14.50 -4.54
N GLU A 73 -4.15 -13.74 -4.99
CA GLU A 73 -3.43 -14.11 -6.22
C GLU A 73 -2.67 -15.42 -5.98
N LEU A 74 -2.87 -16.39 -6.87
CA LEU A 74 -2.17 -17.66 -6.85
C LEU A 74 -1.06 -17.63 -7.89
N SER A 75 0.03 -18.34 -7.62
CA SER A 75 1.11 -18.46 -8.61
C SER A 75 1.76 -19.84 -8.62
N ALA A 76 2.27 -20.22 -9.79
CA ALA A 76 3.04 -21.45 -9.99
C ALA A 76 4.12 -21.22 -11.06
N VAL A 77 5.01 -22.20 -11.21
CA VAL A 77 5.94 -22.28 -12.34
C VAL A 77 5.40 -23.25 -13.37
N GLU A 78 5.63 -22.96 -14.65
CA GLU A 78 5.24 -23.83 -15.75
C GLU A 78 5.79 -25.25 -15.57
N GLY A 79 4.90 -26.23 -15.76
CA GLY A 79 5.20 -27.64 -15.57
C GLY A 79 4.84 -28.17 -14.18
N ASP A 80 4.59 -27.30 -13.20
CA ASP A 80 4.16 -27.71 -11.86
C ASP A 80 2.82 -28.45 -11.87
N THR A 81 2.58 -29.24 -10.82
CA THR A 81 1.26 -29.76 -10.48
C THR A 81 0.67 -28.89 -9.38
N LEU A 82 -0.45 -28.22 -9.66
CA LEU A 82 -1.18 -27.42 -8.69
C LEU A 82 -2.31 -28.24 -8.07
N ASN A 83 -2.33 -28.34 -6.74
CA ASN A 83 -3.45 -28.83 -5.96
C ASN A 83 -4.07 -27.67 -5.19
N ILE A 84 -5.35 -27.39 -5.41
CA ILE A 84 -6.12 -26.49 -4.56
C ILE A 84 -7.01 -27.32 -3.64
N HIS A 85 -6.71 -27.27 -2.35
CA HIS A 85 -7.50 -27.81 -1.26
C HIS A 85 -8.57 -26.80 -0.87
N LEU A 86 -9.84 -27.10 -1.12
CA LEU A 86 -10.94 -26.18 -0.83
C LEU A 86 -11.87 -26.75 0.25
N LYS A 87 -12.10 -25.94 1.28
CA LYS A 87 -13.28 -26.04 2.16
C LYS A 87 -14.27 -24.93 1.84
N ASN A 88 -15.53 -25.16 2.19
CA ASN A 88 -16.61 -24.21 1.94
C ASN A 88 -17.39 -23.94 3.22
N ASP A 89 -17.34 -22.70 3.68
CA ASP A 89 -18.01 -22.19 4.87
C ASP A 89 -19.20 -21.26 4.54
N LEU A 90 -19.70 -21.29 3.30
CA LEU A 90 -20.96 -20.65 2.89
C LEU A 90 -22.18 -21.39 3.47
N ASN A 91 -22.21 -21.54 4.79
CA ASN A 91 -23.23 -22.26 5.54
C ASN A 91 -24.42 -21.34 5.92
N GLY A 92 -25.45 -21.90 6.57
CA GLY A 92 -26.58 -21.13 7.10
C GLY A 92 -27.51 -20.61 6.00
N LEU A 93 -27.62 -19.28 5.87
CA LEU A 93 -28.55 -18.60 4.95
C LEU A 93 -28.26 -18.89 3.47
N TYR A 94 -26.99 -19.19 3.15
CA TYR A 94 -26.54 -19.43 1.79
C TYR A 94 -26.52 -20.91 1.43
N ASN A 95 -26.02 -21.81 2.30
CA ASN A 95 -25.94 -23.27 2.08
C ASN A 95 -25.71 -23.70 0.61
N GLU A 96 -24.75 -23.05 -0.06
CA GLU A 96 -24.48 -23.25 -1.49
C GLU A 96 -23.18 -24.02 -1.67
N PRO A 97 -23.16 -25.18 -2.35
CA PRO A 97 -21.92 -25.81 -2.75
C PRO A 97 -21.15 -24.91 -3.72
N VAL A 98 -19.83 -25.00 -3.69
CA VAL A 98 -18.93 -24.26 -4.60
C VAL A 98 -18.02 -25.23 -5.33
N SER A 99 -17.38 -24.81 -6.41
CA SER A 99 -16.29 -25.56 -7.02
C SER A 99 -15.20 -24.63 -7.51
N LEU A 100 -14.15 -25.15 -8.12
CA LEU A 100 -13.10 -24.35 -8.73
C LEU A 100 -12.82 -24.79 -10.15
N VAL A 101 -12.69 -23.82 -11.05
CA VAL A 101 -12.17 -23.99 -12.40
C VAL A 101 -11.12 -22.94 -12.69
N ILE A 102 -10.18 -23.29 -13.56
CA ILE A 102 -9.17 -22.36 -14.10
C ILE A 102 -9.29 -22.44 -15.62
N PRO A 103 -10.12 -21.59 -16.25
CA PRO A 103 -10.22 -21.55 -17.71
C PRO A 103 -8.85 -21.37 -18.35
N GLY A 104 -8.52 -22.21 -19.33
CA GLY A 104 -7.20 -22.22 -20.00
C GLY A 104 -6.19 -23.23 -19.45
N GLN A 105 -6.42 -23.78 -18.24
CA GLN A 105 -5.66 -24.91 -17.68
C GLN A 105 -6.45 -26.21 -17.80
N VAL A 106 -5.78 -27.28 -18.21
CA VAL A 106 -6.44 -28.57 -18.47
C VAL A 106 -6.48 -29.39 -17.19
N THR A 107 -7.67 -29.86 -16.84
CA THR A 107 -7.87 -30.87 -15.79
C THR A 107 -9.04 -31.78 -16.14
N ALA A 108 -9.11 -32.94 -15.49
CA ALA A 108 -10.26 -33.83 -15.57
C ALA A 108 -11.45 -33.20 -14.84
N MET A 109 -12.50 -32.89 -15.59
CA MET A 109 -13.71 -32.27 -15.05
C MET A 109 -14.74 -33.32 -14.62
N THR A 110 -15.46 -33.02 -13.54
CA THR A 110 -16.50 -33.87 -12.93
C THR A 110 -17.80 -33.07 -12.79
N PRO A 111 -18.50 -32.78 -13.90
CA PRO A 111 -19.64 -31.88 -13.88
C PRO A 111 -20.80 -32.44 -13.04
N VAL A 112 -21.52 -31.52 -12.40
CA VAL A 112 -22.71 -31.79 -11.59
C VAL A 112 -23.95 -31.24 -12.30
N TRP A 113 -25.01 -32.04 -12.35
CA TRP A 113 -26.32 -31.67 -12.89
C TRP A 113 -27.13 -30.89 -11.85
N ASN A 114 -28.14 -30.14 -12.31
CA ASN A 114 -29.02 -29.34 -11.45
C ASN A 114 -29.79 -30.15 -10.38
N ASP A 115 -29.88 -31.48 -10.52
CA ASP A 115 -30.43 -32.40 -9.51
C ASP A 115 -29.39 -32.94 -8.51
N GLY A 116 -28.13 -32.49 -8.61
CA GLY A 116 -27.01 -32.90 -7.76
C GLY A 116 -26.31 -34.18 -8.21
N THR A 117 -26.77 -34.83 -9.28
CA THR A 117 -26.11 -36.05 -9.80
C THR A 117 -24.90 -35.73 -10.68
N THR A 118 -23.99 -36.69 -10.83
CA THR A 118 -22.81 -36.57 -11.71
C THR A 118 -22.83 -37.61 -12.84
N GLY A 119 -21.99 -37.42 -13.85
CA GLY A 119 -21.79 -38.38 -14.95
C GLY A 119 -22.46 -37.97 -16.26
N ASN A 120 -22.47 -38.88 -17.23
CA ASN A 120 -22.97 -38.59 -18.58
C ASN A 120 -24.47 -38.25 -18.56
N ARG A 121 -24.85 -37.25 -19.37
CA ARG A 121 -26.25 -36.93 -19.62
C ARG A 121 -26.94 -38.15 -20.23
N PRO A 122 -28.03 -38.69 -19.64
CA PRO A 122 -28.79 -39.76 -20.26
C PRO A 122 -29.23 -39.37 -21.67
N ALA A 123 -29.12 -40.31 -22.62
CA ALA A 123 -29.52 -40.06 -24.01
C ALA A 123 -31.00 -39.64 -24.06
N GLY A 124 -31.28 -38.48 -24.68
CA GLY A 124 -32.63 -37.96 -24.87
C GLY A 124 -33.15 -37.03 -23.76
N ASP A 125 -32.48 -36.92 -22.62
CA ASP A 125 -32.90 -36.00 -21.55
C ASP A 125 -32.42 -34.58 -21.84
N THR A 126 -33.24 -33.75 -22.52
CA THR A 126 -32.89 -32.34 -22.79
C THR A 126 -33.16 -31.39 -21.62
N THR A 127 -33.63 -31.89 -20.48
CA THR A 127 -34.06 -31.06 -19.34
C THR A 127 -32.99 -30.86 -18.28
N ARG A 128 -32.06 -31.83 -18.12
CA ARG A 128 -30.89 -31.68 -17.25
C ARG A 128 -30.00 -30.54 -17.70
N ARG A 129 -29.65 -29.65 -16.77
CA ARG A 129 -28.73 -28.53 -16.99
C ARG A 129 -27.50 -28.71 -16.10
N VAL A 130 -26.33 -28.41 -16.63
CA VAL A 130 -25.10 -28.39 -15.83
C VAL A 130 -25.22 -27.26 -14.82
N ARG A 131 -25.07 -27.56 -13.53
CA ARG A 131 -24.97 -26.57 -12.46
C ARG A 131 -23.53 -26.26 -12.09
N SER A 132 -22.66 -27.27 -12.14
CA SER A 132 -21.23 -27.14 -11.85
C SER A 132 -20.39 -27.80 -12.93
N PHE A 133 -19.31 -27.16 -13.33
CA PHE A 133 -18.34 -27.71 -14.28
C PHE A 133 -17.40 -28.76 -13.65
N ALA A 134 -17.19 -28.68 -12.34
CA ALA A 134 -16.32 -29.56 -11.56
C ALA A 134 -17.06 -30.17 -10.36
N ALA A 135 -16.42 -31.12 -9.66
CA ALA A 135 -16.93 -31.64 -8.40
C ALA A 135 -17.21 -30.49 -7.41
N GLU A 136 -18.29 -30.61 -6.65
CA GLU A 136 -18.69 -29.59 -5.69
C GLU A 136 -18.07 -29.84 -4.31
N THR A 137 -17.52 -28.80 -3.70
CA THR A 137 -17.20 -28.70 -2.28
C THR A 137 -18.46 -28.32 -1.50
N PRO A 138 -18.98 -29.21 -0.63
CA PRO A 138 -20.23 -28.96 0.08
C PRO A 138 -20.07 -27.87 1.15
N ALA A 139 -21.13 -27.08 1.38
CA ALA A 139 -21.19 -25.97 2.34
C ALA A 139 -21.31 -26.41 3.81
N ASN A 140 -20.40 -27.27 4.28
CA ASN A 140 -20.43 -27.84 5.62
C ASN A 140 -19.22 -27.48 6.48
N GLY A 141 -18.32 -26.61 5.99
CA GLY A 141 -17.12 -26.14 6.68
C GLY A 141 -16.07 -27.21 7.00
N THR A 142 -16.31 -28.48 6.64
CA THR A 142 -15.55 -29.63 7.16
C THR A 142 -14.99 -30.52 6.06
N THR A 143 -15.74 -30.76 4.98
CA THR A 143 -15.29 -31.58 3.86
C THR A 143 -14.36 -30.77 2.96
N GLU A 144 -13.15 -31.31 2.78
CA GLU A 144 -12.19 -30.83 1.80
C GLU A 144 -12.43 -31.53 0.45
N VAL A 145 -12.32 -30.77 -0.63
CA VAL A 145 -12.19 -31.30 -2.00
C VAL A 145 -10.92 -30.73 -2.61
N ILE A 146 -10.15 -31.58 -3.29
CA ILE A 146 -8.89 -31.22 -3.93
C ILE A 146 -9.11 -31.11 -5.44
N TYR A 147 -8.75 -29.96 -6.00
CA TYR A 147 -8.76 -29.71 -7.44
C TYR A 147 -7.32 -29.72 -7.95
N THR A 148 -7.00 -30.61 -8.89
CA THR A 148 -5.62 -30.81 -9.36
C THR A 148 -5.47 -30.42 -10.82
N TRP A 149 -4.47 -29.60 -11.15
CA TRP A 149 -4.02 -29.32 -12.50
C TRP A 149 -2.58 -29.79 -12.65
N ASN A 150 -2.36 -30.78 -13.50
CA ASN A 150 -1.02 -31.28 -13.80
C ASN A 150 -0.39 -30.47 -14.92
N ASN A 151 0.92 -30.21 -14.83
CA ASN A 151 1.69 -29.55 -15.89
C ASN A 151 1.06 -28.22 -16.31
N VAL A 152 0.87 -27.33 -15.33
CA VAL A 152 0.28 -26.00 -15.56
C VAL A 152 1.10 -25.23 -16.60
N LYS A 153 0.42 -24.57 -17.54
CA LYS A 153 1.06 -23.81 -18.62
C LYS A 153 1.32 -22.37 -18.20
N ALA A 154 2.44 -21.79 -18.63
CA ALA A 154 2.72 -20.35 -18.43
C ALA A 154 1.56 -19.46 -18.94
N GLY A 155 1.34 -18.33 -18.29
CA GLY A 155 0.36 -17.32 -18.67
C GLY A 155 -0.47 -16.76 -17.52
N THR A 156 -1.43 -15.91 -17.88
CA THR A 156 -2.38 -15.26 -16.97
C THR A 156 -3.74 -15.93 -17.07
N TYR A 157 -4.28 -16.38 -15.93
CA TYR A 157 -5.56 -17.07 -15.86
C TYR A 157 -6.41 -16.52 -14.70
N LEU A 158 -7.73 -16.70 -14.77
CA LEU A 158 -8.60 -16.59 -13.61
C LEU A 158 -8.75 -17.97 -12.97
N TYR A 159 -8.81 -18.01 -11.65
CA TYR A 159 -9.47 -19.11 -10.95
C TYR A 159 -10.81 -18.59 -10.44
N GLU A 160 -11.88 -19.38 -10.61
CA GLU A 160 -13.23 -18.92 -10.30
C GLU A 160 -14.15 -20.09 -9.94
N SER A 161 -15.31 -19.79 -9.36
CA SER A 161 -16.28 -20.85 -9.07
C SER A 161 -16.82 -21.49 -10.34
N GLY A 162 -16.71 -22.82 -10.42
CA GLY A 162 -17.32 -23.61 -11.48
C GLY A 162 -18.79 -23.92 -11.23
N THR A 163 -19.30 -23.66 -10.02
CA THR A 163 -20.68 -23.92 -9.61
C THR A 163 -21.50 -22.66 -9.76
N HIS A 164 -22.65 -22.75 -10.42
CA HIS A 164 -23.54 -21.62 -10.70
C HIS A 164 -22.75 -20.34 -11.07
N PRO A 165 -21.85 -20.40 -12.07
CA PRO A 165 -20.87 -19.34 -12.31
C PRO A 165 -21.51 -17.97 -12.56
N ALA A 166 -22.71 -17.96 -13.15
CA ALA A 166 -23.49 -16.74 -13.37
C ALA A 166 -23.84 -15.95 -12.09
N VAL A 167 -23.80 -16.57 -10.91
CA VAL A 167 -24.03 -15.89 -9.62
C VAL A 167 -22.82 -15.98 -8.71
N GLN A 168 -22.17 -17.13 -8.58
CA GLN A 168 -21.09 -17.29 -7.59
C GLN A 168 -19.84 -16.49 -7.92
N VAL A 169 -19.52 -16.33 -9.21
CA VAL A 169 -18.42 -15.46 -9.65
C VAL A 169 -18.72 -14.02 -9.25
N GLN A 170 -19.90 -13.49 -9.58
CA GLN A 170 -20.24 -12.11 -9.23
C GLN A 170 -20.37 -11.87 -7.72
N MET A 171 -20.78 -12.89 -6.96
CA MET A 171 -20.74 -12.83 -5.50
C MET A 171 -19.32 -12.67 -4.96
N GLY A 172 -18.27 -12.97 -5.73
CA GLY A 172 -16.88 -12.66 -5.39
C GLY A 172 -15.93 -13.86 -5.41
N LEU A 173 -16.41 -15.05 -5.81
CA LEU A 173 -15.60 -16.28 -5.89
C LEU A 173 -14.76 -16.32 -7.18
N TYR A 174 -13.77 -15.45 -7.26
CA TYR A 174 -12.75 -15.40 -8.31
C TYR A 174 -11.43 -14.83 -7.80
N GLY A 175 -10.34 -15.08 -8.51
CA GLY A 175 -9.05 -14.43 -8.32
C GLY A 175 -8.10 -14.68 -9.50
N ALA A 176 -6.92 -14.07 -9.45
CA ALA A 176 -5.90 -14.26 -10.49
C ALA A 176 -5.03 -15.49 -10.20
N PHE A 177 -4.69 -16.24 -11.24
CA PHE A 177 -3.69 -17.31 -11.22
C PHE A 177 -2.61 -17.04 -12.27
N ILE A 178 -1.39 -16.79 -11.81
CA ILE A 178 -0.24 -16.44 -12.65
C ILE A 178 0.74 -17.60 -12.71
N VAL A 179 0.92 -18.18 -13.90
CA VAL A 179 1.93 -19.22 -14.12
C VAL A 179 3.13 -18.61 -14.82
N ARG A 180 4.27 -18.57 -14.14
CA ARG A 180 5.51 -18.02 -14.70
C ARG A 180 6.25 -19.11 -15.47
N PRO A 181 6.86 -18.81 -16.63
CA PRO A 181 7.68 -19.78 -17.34
C PRO A 181 8.91 -20.17 -16.50
N VAL A 182 9.52 -21.30 -16.83
CA VAL A 182 10.77 -21.76 -16.17
C VAL A 182 11.92 -20.76 -16.31
N THR A 183 11.89 -19.91 -17.35
CA THR A 183 12.88 -18.85 -17.54
C THR A 183 12.43 -17.58 -16.82
N ALA A 184 13.12 -17.23 -15.75
CA ALA A 184 12.85 -16.00 -14.99
C ALA A 184 12.94 -14.73 -15.86
N GLY A 185 12.16 -13.71 -15.49
CA GLY A 185 12.13 -12.41 -16.18
C GLY A 185 11.44 -12.43 -17.55
N ARG A 186 10.59 -13.42 -17.83
CA ARG A 186 9.79 -13.51 -19.06
C ARG A 186 8.36 -13.90 -18.77
N ALA A 187 7.41 -13.38 -19.55
CA ALA A 187 6.00 -13.75 -19.40
C ALA A 187 5.71 -15.14 -19.98
N TYR A 188 6.44 -15.54 -21.04
CA TYR A 188 6.36 -16.82 -21.72
C TYR A 188 7.76 -17.33 -22.10
N ASN A 189 7.89 -18.56 -22.60
CA ASN A 189 9.16 -19.12 -23.10
C ASN A 189 9.64 -18.49 -24.43
N ASP A 190 9.55 -17.16 -24.54
CA ASP A 190 9.97 -16.36 -25.67
C ASP A 190 10.71 -15.10 -25.16
N PRO A 191 11.97 -14.85 -25.59
CA PRO A 191 12.73 -13.67 -25.19
C PRO A 191 12.05 -12.32 -25.47
N SER A 192 11.16 -12.24 -26.45
CA SER A 192 10.40 -11.01 -26.77
C SER A 192 9.42 -10.63 -25.66
N THR A 193 9.09 -11.56 -24.77
CA THR A 193 8.20 -11.37 -23.62
C THR A 193 8.94 -11.03 -22.33
N ALA A 194 10.22 -10.68 -22.42
CA ALA A 194 11.02 -10.27 -21.28
C ALA A 194 10.50 -8.98 -20.64
N TYR A 195 10.46 -8.96 -19.31
CA TYR A 195 10.01 -7.83 -18.49
C TYR A 195 10.88 -7.70 -17.24
N ASP A 196 10.85 -6.51 -16.63
CA ASP A 196 11.60 -6.17 -15.41
C ASP A 196 10.67 -6.17 -14.19
N THR A 197 9.45 -5.60 -14.33
CA THR A 197 8.41 -5.58 -13.30
C THR A 197 7.06 -6.06 -13.83
N GLU A 198 6.17 -6.43 -12.91
CA GLU A 198 4.88 -7.05 -13.21
C GLU A 198 3.76 -6.40 -12.39
N LEU A 199 2.61 -6.18 -13.03
CA LEU A 199 1.42 -5.58 -12.43
C LEU A 199 0.17 -6.34 -12.90
N THR A 200 -0.61 -6.83 -11.94
CA THR A 200 -1.93 -7.43 -12.19
C THR A 200 -3.02 -6.36 -12.10
N LEU A 201 -3.89 -6.28 -13.11
CA LEU A 201 -5.10 -5.43 -13.13
C LEU A 201 -6.33 -6.32 -13.36
N LEU A 202 -7.00 -6.68 -12.28
CA LEU A 202 -8.21 -7.51 -12.31
C LEU A 202 -9.46 -6.63 -12.22
N LEU A 203 -10.25 -6.64 -13.29
CA LEU A 203 -11.49 -5.88 -13.43
C LEU A 203 -12.69 -6.72 -12.94
N SER A 204 -13.59 -6.10 -12.20
CA SER A 204 -14.85 -6.71 -11.77
C SER A 204 -15.97 -5.67 -11.59
N GLU A 205 -17.22 -6.12 -11.50
CA GLU A 205 -18.35 -5.25 -11.21
C GLU A 205 -19.18 -5.78 -10.04
N ILE A 206 -20.00 -4.91 -9.44
CA ILE A 206 -20.96 -5.28 -8.41
C ILE A 206 -22.33 -4.73 -8.80
N ASP A 207 -23.33 -5.61 -8.80
CA ASP A 207 -24.76 -5.28 -8.82
C ASP A 207 -25.35 -5.46 -7.41
N PRO A 208 -25.55 -4.37 -6.63
CA PRO A 208 -26.07 -4.47 -5.28
C PRO A 208 -27.44 -5.14 -5.18
N ALA A 209 -28.27 -5.04 -6.24
CA ALA A 209 -29.59 -5.67 -6.25
C ALA A 209 -29.49 -7.19 -6.38
N LEU A 210 -28.55 -7.68 -7.20
CA LEU A 210 -28.24 -9.11 -7.28
C LEU A 210 -27.72 -9.63 -5.93
N HIS A 211 -26.80 -8.90 -5.32
CA HIS A 211 -26.18 -9.32 -4.05
C HIS A 211 -27.20 -9.35 -2.91
N ALA A 212 -28.06 -8.34 -2.82
CA ALA A 212 -29.19 -8.33 -1.89
C ALA A 212 -30.15 -9.50 -2.17
N ALA A 213 -30.42 -9.81 -3.45
CA ALA A 213 -31.28 -10.93 -3.81
C ALA A 213 -30.72 -12.29 -3.37
N VAL A 214 -29.40 -12.49 -3.44
CA VAL A 214 -28.73 -13.69 -2.96
C VAL A 214 -28.77 -13.75 -1.43
N ARG A 215 -28.43 -12.65 -0.75
CA ARG A 215 -28.54 -12.55 0.72
C ARG A 215 -29.94 -12.86 1.22
N ASP A 216 -30.96 -12.28 0.61
CA ASP A 216 -32.33 -12.38 1.07
C ASP A 216 -33.00 -13.69 0.64
N GLY A 217 -32.27 -14.60 -0.03
CA GLY A 217 -32.76 -15.90 -0.46
C GLY A 217 -33.82 -15.84 -1.57
N ILE A 218 -33.87 -14.73 -2.32
CA ILE A 218 -34.85 -14.50 -3.39
C ILE A 218 -34.26 -14.72 -4.80
N TYR A 219 -32.94 -14.87 -4.93
CA TYR A 219 -32.32 -15.24 -6.20
C TYR A 219 -32.82 -16.62 -6.69
N GLY A 220 -33.16 -16.72 -7.97
CA GLY A 220 -33.75 -17.92 -8.57
C GLY A 220 -35.27 -18.03 -8.38
N THR A 221 -35.91 -17.11 -7.66
CA THR A 221 -37.38 -17.06 -7.51
C THR A 221 -38.04 -16.22 -8.61
N ALA A 222 -39.37 -16.22 -8.68
CA ALA A 222 -40.09 -15.36 -9.63
C ALA A 222 -39.80 -13.84 -9.44
N ALA A 223 -39.39 -13.42 -8.23
CA ALA A 223 -39.07 -12.02 -7.93
C ALA A 223 -37.67 -11.62 -8.45
N TYR A 224 -36.71 -12.55 -8.47
CA TYR A 224 -35.37 -12.34 -9.02
C TYR A 224 -34.89 -13.63 -9.71
N PRO A 225 -35.31 -13.90 -10.96
CA PRO A 225 -35.21 -15.24 -11.55
C PRO A 225 -33.79 -15.66 -11.95
N SER A 226 -32.92 -14.71 -12.31
CA SER A 226 -31.54 -15.00 -12.72
C SER A 226 -30.72 -13.72 -12.86
N THR A 227 -29.43 -13.87 -13.14
CA THR A 227 -28.49 -12.80 -13.53
C THR A 227 -28.77 -12.19 -14.92
N ILE A 228 -29.88 -12.49 -15.58
CA ILE A 228 -30.15 -11.96 -16.94
C ILE A 228 -30.28 -10.43 -16.97
N ASN A 229 -30.80 -9.83 -15.89
CA ASN A 229 -30.99 -8.38 -15.75
C ASN A 229 -29.84 -7.69 -15.00
N TYR A 230 -28.65 -8.30 -15.02
CA TYR A 230 -27.48 -7.81 -14.29
C TYR A 230 -27.13 -6.36 -14.68
N ALA A 231 -27.21 -5.48 -13.68
CA ALA A 231 -27.15 -4.04 -13.79
C ALA A 231 -26.13 -3.46 -12.78
N PRO A 232 -24.82 -3.65 -13.01
CA PRO A 232 -23.79 -3.24 -12.07
C PRO A 232 -23.82 -1.73 -11.80
N ARG A 233 -23.53 -1.37 -10.54
CA ARG A 233 -23.49 0.01 -10.02
C ARG A 233 -22.11 0.43 -9.54
N TYR A 234 -21.24 -0.54 -9.28
CA TYR A 234 -19.84 -0.31 -8.93
C TYR A 234 -18.95 -1.09 -9.88
N PHE A 235 -17.84 -0.47 -10.27
CA PHE A 235 -16.90 -0.99 -11.25
C PHE A 235 -15.51 -0.86 -10.65
N LEU A 236 -14.76 -1.95 -10.60
CA LEU A 236 -13.58 -2.08 -9.75
C LEU A 236 -12.36 -2.52 -10.55
N ILE A 237 -11.20 -1.99 -10.18
CA ILE A 237 -9.88 -2.50 -10.57
C ILE A 237 -9.18 -2.97 -9.30
N ASN A 238 -8.75 -4.22 -9.26
CA ASN A 238 -8.17 -4.87 -8.08
C ASN A 238 -9.05 -4.75 -6.83
N GLY A 239 -10.38 -4.76 -7.04
CA GLY A 239 -11.36 -4.60 -5.98
C GLY A 239 -11.52 -3.17 -5.44
N GLN A 240 -10.92 -2.16 -6.06
CA GLN A 240 -11.09 -0.76 -5.68
C GLN A 240 -11.82 0.02 -6.77
N ALA A 241 -12.69 0.95 -6.39
CA ALA A 241 -13.21 1.96 -7.29
C ALA A 241 -12.36 3.23 -7.16
N PHE A 242 -12.34 4.10 -8.18
CA PHE A 242 -11.79 5.45 -8.02
C PHE A 242 -12.42 6.16 -6.81
N PRO A 243 -11.62 6.88 -5.97
CA PRO A 243 -10.21 7.28 -6.18
C PRO A 243 -9.13 6.29 -5.71
N ASP A 244 -9.49 5.13 -5.19
CA ASP A 244 -8.57 4.31 -4.38
C ASP A 244 -7.65 3.39 -5.21
N ALA A 245 -7.77 3.38 -6.54
CA ALA A 245 -7.02 2.49 -7.44
C ALA A 245 -5.76 3.17 -8.02
N VAL A 246 -4.67 3.17 -7.26
CA VAL A 246 -3.37 3.71 -7.70
C VAL A 246 -2.29 2.62 -7.67
N HIS A 247 -1.51 2.51 -8.74
CA HIS A 247 -0.49 1.46 -8.93
C HIS A 247 0.85 2.04 -9.34
N SER A 248 1.91 1.72 -8.60
CA SER A 248 3.27 2.13 -8.94
C SER A 248 3.84 1.28 -10.07
N ILE A 249 4.53 1.92 -11.01
CA ILE A 249 5.30 1.27 -12.06
C ILE A 249 6.70 1.92 -12.18
N THR A 250 7.71 1.15 -12.56
CA THR A 250 9.07 1.70 -12.67
C THR A 250 9.29 2.44 -13.99
N LEU A 251 9.99 3.57 -13.93
CA LEU A 251 10.40 4.33 -15.09
C LEU A 251 11.52 3.61 -15.87
N ASN A 252 11.49 3.68 -17.20
CA ASN A 252 12.49 3.12 -18.12
C ASN A 252 12.66 1.59 -18.08
N GLU A 253 11.79 0.89 -17.35
CA GLU A 253 11.75 -0.56 -17.27
C GLU A 253 10.56 -1.11 -18.05
N LYS A 254 10.68 -2.36 -18.52
CA LYS A 254 9.58 -3.10 -19.11
C LYS A 254 8.64 -3.58 -18.01
N VAL A 255 7.44 -3.03 -18.00
CA VAL A 255 6.37 -3.41 -17.09
C VAL A 255 5.44 -4.36 -17.84
N LEU A 256 5.29 -5.59 -17.33
CA LEU A 256 4.27 -6.52 -17.76
C LEU A 256 2.96 -6.22 -17.03
N ILE A 257 1.96 -5.73 -17.76
CA ILE A 257 0.60 -5.61 -17.25
C ILE A 257 -0.20 -6.84 -17.66
N ARG A 258 -0.82 -7.47 -16.66
CA ARG A 258 -1.74 -8.59 -16.81
C ARG A 258 -3.16 -8.10 -16.57
N PHE A 259 -3.94 -7.96 -17.64
CA PHE A 259 -5.34 -7.60 -17.54
C PHE A 259 -6.19 -8.86 -17.39
N LEU A 260 -7.10 -8.86 -16.42
CA LEU A 260 -8.08 -9.93 -16.22
C LEU A 260 -9.47 -9.33 -16.07
N ASN A 261 -10.50 -10.00 -16.57
CA ASN A 261 -11.88 -9.58 -16.37
C ASN A 261 -12.69 -10.70 -15.71
N ALA A 262 -12.96 -10.55 -14.42
CA ALA A 262 -13.82 -11.45 -13.64
C ALA A 262 -15.30 -11.01 -13.62
N GLY A 263 -15.63 -9.90 -14.29
CA GLY A 263 -16.99 -9.40 -14.45
C GLY A 263 -17.81 -10.16 -15.50
N LEU A 264 -19.10 -9.84 -15.60
CA LEU A 264 -19.99 -10.37 -16.65
C LEU A 264 -20.13 -9.43 -17.86
N LYS A 265 -19.62 -8.20 -17.78
CA LYS A 265 -19.61 -7.25 -18.90
C LYS A 265 -18.27 -7.29 -19.62
N THR A 266 -18.30 -6.85 -20.87
CA THR A 266 -17.06 -6.54 -21.60
C THR A 266 -16.57 -5.18 -21.13
N HIS A 267 -15.28 -5.11 -20.77
CA HIS A 267 -14.60 -3.87 -20.40
C HIS A 267 -13.54 -3.52 -21.43
N ILE A 268 -13.27 -2.22 -21.56
CA ILE A 268 -12.26 -1.72 -22.50
C ILE A 268 -11.30 -0.79 -21.74
N PRO A 269 -10.40 -1.31 -20.88
CA PRO A 269 -9.43 -0.45 -20.23
C PRO A 269 -8.49 0.15 -21.28
N ALA A 270 -8.28 1.46 -21.16
CA ALA A 270 -7.44 2.25 -22.02
C ALA A 270 -6.42 3.05 -21.21
N LEU A 271 -5.17 3.07 -21.69
CA LEU A 271 -4.10 3.89 -21.16
C LEU A 271 -4.16 5.28 -21.80
N GLN A 272 -4.14 6.31 -20.97
CA GLN A 272 -3.96 7.68 -21.42
C GLN A 272 -2.47 7.98 -21.59
N SER A 273 -2.10 8.54 -22.74
CA SER A 273 -0.73 9.00 -23.06
C SER A 273 0.36 7.92 -23.07
N LEU A 274 -0.01 6.62 -22.98
CA LEU A 274 0.91 5.49 -23.12
C LEU A 274 0.41 4.52 -24.18
N TYR A 275 1.36 3.80 -24.78
CA TYR A 275 1.11 2.63 -25.61
C TYR A 275 1.75 1.40 -24.94
N MET A 276 1.15 0.25 -25.20
CA MET A 276 1.60 -1.05 -24.74
C MET A 276 1.61 -2.04 -25.89
N LYS A 277 2.52 -3.02 -25.83
CA LYS A 277 2.61 -4.13 -26.75
C LYS A 277 1.82 -5.30 -26.19
N ILE A 278 0.70 -5.63 -26.81
CA ILE A 278 -0.07 -6.82 -26.47
C ILE A 278 0.70 -8.04 -26.95
N ILE A 279 1.06 -8.93 -26.03
CA ILE A 279 1.93 -10.08 -26.30
C ILE A 279 1.21 -11.41 -26.21
N ALA A 280 0.11 -11.52 -25.47
CA ALA A 280 -0.63 -12.77 -25.31
C ALA A 280 -2.08 -12.55 -24.93
N GLU A 281 -2.88 -13.59 -25.16
CA GLU A 281 -4.30 -13.65 -24.87
C GLU A 281 -4.67 -15.03 -24.32
N ASP A 282 -5.37 -15.08 -23.18
CA ASP A 282 -5.79 -16.33 -22.52
C ASP A 282 -4.64 -17.33 -22.28
N GLY A 283 -3.45 -16.81 -21.94
CA GLY A 283 -2.23 -17.62 -21.76
C GLY A 283 -1.60 -18.12 -23.06
N ASN A 284 -1.99 -17.59 -24.23
CA ASN A 284 -1.42 -17.96 -25.53
C ASN A 284 -0.67 -16.77 -26.14
N PRO A 285 0.66 -16.87 -26.35
CA PRO A 285 1.44 -15.79 -26.91
C PRO A 285 1.08 -15.55 -28.39
N TYR A 286 1.04 -14.29 -28.78
CA TYR A 286 0.90 -13.91 -30.18
C TYR A 286 2.20 -14.15 -30.94
N SER A 287 2.12 -14.58 -32.19
CA SER A 287 3.28 -14.66 -33.08
C SER A 287 3.90 -13.29 -33.35
N TYR A 288 3.09 -12.23 -33.33
CA TYR A 288 3.51 -10.84 -33.48
C TYR A 288 2.75 -9.95 -32.49
N ALA A 289 3.50 -9.25 -31.64
CA ALA A 289 2.91 -8.31 -30.69
C ALA A 289 2.22 -7.15 -31.41
N LYS A 290 1.12 -6.64 -30.84
CA LYS A 290 0.36 -5.51 -31.38
C LYS A 290 0.55 -4.30 -30.47
N GLU A 291 0.94 -3.16 -31.02
CA GLU A 291 1.01 -1.92 -30.26
C GLU A 291 -0.37 -1.26 -30.20
N GLN A 292 -0.90 -1.09 -28.99
CA GLN A 292 -2.23 -0.57 -28.70
C GLN A 292 -2.19 0.27 -27.42
N TYR A 293 -3.22 1.07 -27.20
CA TYR A 293 -3.41 1.81 -25.94
C TYR A 293 -4.71 1.40 -25.23
N SER A 294 -5.44 0.42 -25.78
CA SER A 294 -6.67 -0.12 -25.19
C SER A 294 -6.77 -1.60 -25.48
N VAL A 295 -7.39 -2.34 -24.56
CA VAL A 295 -7.61 -3.78 -24.67
C VAL A 295 -9.09 -4.09 -24.57
N MET A 296 -9.58 -4.95 -25.44
CA MET A 296 -10.95 -5.46 -25.35
C MET A 296 -10.94 -6.68 -24.43
N LEU A 297 -11.53 -6.56 -23.25
CA LEU A 297 -11.66 -7.65 -22.28
C LEU A 297 -13.13 -8.10 -22.17
N PRO A 298 -13.59 -9.07 -22.98
CA PRO A 298 -14.79 -9.83 -22.68
C PRO A 298 -14.73 -10.46 -21.28
N ALA A 299 -15.89 -10.87 -20.75
CA ALA A 299 -15.95 -11.63 -19.50
C ALA A 299 -15.01 -12.84 -19.58
N MET A 300 -14.28 -13.12 -18.49
CA MET A 300 -13.29 -14.19 -18.35
C MET A 300 -11.99 -14.01 -19.16
N LYS A 301 -11.87 -12.94 -19.96
CA LYS A 301 -10.70 -12.71 -20.81
C LYS A 301 -9.46 -12.36 -19.99
N THR A 302 -8.31 -12.84 -20.43
CA THR A 302 -7.02 -12.31 -19.97
C THR A 302 -6.16 -11.82 -21.14
N ILE A 303 -5.45 -10.71 -20.92
CA ILE A 303 -4.52 -10.14 -21.89
C ILE A 303 -3.24 -9.72 -21.16
N ASP A 304 -2.10 -10.11 -21.73
CA ASP A 304 -0.79 -9.67 -21.27
C ASP A 304 -0.22 -8.62 -22.21
N ALA A 305 0.28 -7.53 -21.64
CA ALA A 305 0.85 -6.42 -22.37
C ALA A 305 2.15 -5.94 -21.73
N ILE A 306 3.12 -5.53 -22.55
CA ILE A 306 4.35 -4.91 -22.07
C ILE A 306 4.31 -3.42 -22.41
N LEU A 307 4.55 -2.55 -21.44
CA LEU A 307 4.85 -1.14 -21.67
C LEU A 307 6.22 -0.79 -21.10
N THR A 308 6.78 0.33 -21.55
CA THR A 308 7.99 0.92 -20.98
C THR A 308 7.76 2.41 -20.83
N PRO A 309 7.35 2.90 -19.64
CA PRO A 309 7.14 4.32 -19.45
C PRO A 309 8.49 5.04 -19.51
N GLN A 310 8.61 6.02 -20.41
CA GLN A 310 9.86 6.78 -20.61
C GLN A 310 9.84 8.18 -19.96
N THR A 311 8.66 8.62 -19.52
CA THR A 311 8.46 9.90 -18.86
C THR A 311 7.90 9.68 -17.45
N VAL A 312 8.39 10.44 -16.48
CA VAL A 312 7.79 10.47 -15.14
C VAL A 312 6.37 11.00 -15.28
N GLY A 313 5.41 10.38 -14.59
CA GLY A 313 4.05 10.89 -14.59
C GLY A 313 3.03 9.89 -14.07
N ARG A 314 1.83 10.43 -13.89
CA ARG A 314 0.61 9.69 -13.55
C ARG A 314 -0.20 9.46 -14.81
N TYR A 315 -0.43 8.20 -15.16
CA TYR A 315 -1.12 7.78 -16.38
C TYR A 315 -2.44 7.12 -16.03
N ALA A 316 -3.54 7.67 -16.51
CA ALA A 316 -4.85 7.07 -16.27
C ALA A 316 -4.99 5.73 -17.03
N VAL A 317 -5.45 4.71 -16.33
CA VAL A 317 -6.09 3.51 -16.89
C VAL A 317 -7.57 3.67 -16.66
N TYR A 318 -8.33 3.96 -17.72
CA TYR A 318 -9.75 4.21 -17.60
C TYR A 318 -10.56 3.27 -18.48
N GLU A 319 -11.75 2.91 -18.01
CA GLU A 319 -12.69 2.12 -18.78
C GLU A 319 -13.34 3.00 -19.86
N ARG A 320 -13.11 2.63 -21.14
CA ARG A 320 -13.49 3.43 -22.30
C ARG A 320 -14.98 3.35 -22.65
N ALA A 321 -15.70 2.33 -22.17
CA ALA A 321 -17.16 2.28 -22.25
C ALA A 321 -17.86 3.19 -21.22
N LEU A 322 -17.11 4.01 -20.47
CA LEU A 322 -17.57 5.02 -19.52
C LEU A 322 -18.22 4.43 -18.27
N ASN A 323 -17.77 3.25 -17.83
CA ASN A 323 -18.06 2.72 -16.49
C ASN A 323 -17.25 3.46 -15.40
N LEU A 324 -17.31 4.80 -15.42
CA LEU A 324 -16.57 5.75 -14.58
C LEU A 324 -17.49 6.36 -13.50
N ILE A 325 -18.34 5.52 -12.91
CA ILE A 325 -19.37 5.92 -11.96
C ILE A 325 -19.37 5.00 -10.73
N ASN A 326 -19.75 5.57 -9.59
CA ASN A 326 -20.02 4.83 -8.34
C ASN A 326 -21.47 5.10 -7.93
N ALA A 327 -22.30 4.06 -7.82
CA ALA A 327 -23.72 4.21 -7.45
C ALA A 327 -24.49 5.25 -8.30
N ALA A 328 -24.20 5.29 -9.61
CA ALA A 328 -24.74 6.28 -10.55
C ALA A 328 -24.32 7.75 -10.31
N GLN A 329 -23.29 8.00 -9.50
CA GLN A 329 -22.61 9.29 -9.39
C GLN A 329 -21.37 9.32 -10.28
N PRO A 330 -21.04 10.48 -10.90
CA PRO A 330 -19.82 10.67 -11.68
C PRO A 330 -18.57 10.60 -10.77
N ASP A 331 -17.39 10.67 -11.40
CA ASP A 331 -16.08 10.65 -10.74
C ASP A 331 -15.88 9.37 -9.90
N GLY A 332 -16.05 8.21 -10.54
CA GLY A 332 -15.98 6.91 -9.88
C GLY A 332 -15.58 5.75 -10.81
N GLY A 333 -15.87 4.53 -10.38
CA GLY A 333 -15.77 3.32 -11.21
C GLY A 333 -14.34 2.92 -11.57
N MET A 334 -14.19 2.34 -12.76
CA MET A 334 -12.93 1.81 -13.29
C MET A 334 -12.05 2.92 -13.87
N LEU A 335 -11.54 3.76 -12.97
CA LEU A 335 -10.44 4.68 -13.21
C LEU A 335 -9.34 4.37 -12.21
N ALA A 336 -8.20 3.93 -12.72
CA ALA A 336 -6.99 3.73 -11.94
C ALA A 336 -5.86 4.59 -12.50
N TYR A 337 -4.77 4.69 -11.74
CA TYR A 337 -3.57 5.40 -12.18
C TYR A 337 -2.36 4.48 -12.13
N LEU A 338 -1.56 4.53 -13.20
CA LEU A 338 -0.20 4.01 -13.23
C LEU A 338 0.77 5.15 -12.99
N ASP A 339 1.57 5.00 -11.95
CA ASP A 339 2.46 6.04 -11.50
C ASP A 339 3.89 5.64 -11.86
N ALA A 340 4.44 6.24 -12.93
CA ALA A 340 5.77 5.93 -13.43
C ALA A 340 6.83 6.88 -12.87
N GLY A 341 7.83 6.33 -12.18
CA GLY A 341 8.87 7.11 -11.50
C GLY A 341 8.43 7.58 -10.10
N SER A 342 9.26 8.40 -9.44
CA SER A 342 8.96 8.92 -8.10
C SER A 342 7.82 9.96 -8.17
N ILE A 343 6.62 9.44 -8.00
CA ILE A 343 5.28 10.01 -8.20
C ILE A 343 5.01 11.37 -7.56
N PHE A 344 5.81 11.81 -6.61
CA PHE A 344 5.52 13.06 -5.96
C PHE A 344 6.02 14.27 -6.75
N GLN A 345 6.54 14.17 -7.97
CA GLN A 345 7.17 15.34 -8.60
C GLN A 345 6.24 16.55 -8.75
N SER A 346 5.02 16.37 -9.28
CA SER A 346 4.05 17.47 -9.44
C SER A 346 3.49 17.94 -8.10
N ASP A 347 3.21 17.01 -7.20
CA ASP A 347 2.62 17.30 -5.89
C ASP A 347 3.66 17.95 -4.97
N ILE A 348 4.92 17.49 -5.04
CA ILE A 348 6.07 18.14 -4.40
C ILE A 348 6.25 19.52 -4.98
N MET A 349 6.33 19.66 -6.30
CA MET A 349 6.50 20.97 -6.92
C MET A 349 5.40 21.96 -6.48
N THR A 350 4.15 21.49 -6.42
CA THR A 350 3.01 22.28 -5.97
C THR A 350 3.16 22.69 -4.51
N LEU A 351 3.47 21.75 -3.61
CA LEU A 351 3.61 22.04 -2.19
C LEU A 351 4.88 22.86 -1.86
N VAL A 352 5.99 22.64 -2.58
CA VAL A 352 7.20 23.46 -2.51
C VAL A 352 6.85 24.89 -2.92
N THR A 353 6.17 25.07 -4.06
CA THR A 353 5.71 26.39 -4.51
C THR A 353 4.80 27.05 -3.48
N TYR A 354 3.91 26.27 -2.86
CA TYR A 354 3.06 26.76 -1.77
C TYR A 354 3.89 27.26 -0.58
N TYR A 355 4.96 26.55 -0.17
CA TYR A 355 5.84 26.98 0.92
C TYR A 355 6.57 28.30 0.62
N TYR A 356 6.99 28.52 -0.64
CA TYR A 356 7.52 29.83 -1.05
C TYR A 356 6.47 30.93 -0.85
N THR A 357 5.21 30.67 -1.21
CA THR A 357 4.14 31.68 -1.09
C THR A 357 3.67 31.88 0.35
N SER A 358 3.50 30.82 1.14
CA SER A 358 2.95 30.89 2.49
C SER A 358 3.96 31.38 3.52
N ILE A 359 5.26 31.15 3.29
CA ILE A 359 6.32 31.57 4.21
C ILE A 359 6.95 32.89 3.75
N LEU A 360 7.35 32.97 2.47
CA LEU A 360 8.14 34.09 1.95
C LEU A 360 7.30 35.13 1.17
N ASN A 361 5.99 34.92 1.03
CA ASN A 361 5.09 35.82 0.30
C ASN A 361 5.51 36.09 -1.16
N ARG A 362 6.10 35.10 -1.83
CA ARG A 362 6.51 35.22 -3.24
C ARG A 362 6.50 33.89 -3.98
N ALA A 363 6.56 33.96 -5.30
CA ALA A 363 6.82 32.79 -6.14
C ALA A 363 8.30 32.35 -6.02
N PRO A 364 8.59 31.06 -6.25
CA PRO A 364 9.96 30.57 -6.36
C PRO A 364 10.70 31.24 -7.51
N GLU A 365 12.00 31.48 -7.31
CA GLU A 365 12.93 31.83 -8.37
C GLU A 365 13.09 30.67 -9.39
N PRO A 366 13.46 30.94 -10.66
CA PRO A 366 13.73 29.88 -11.63
C PRO A 366 14.77 28.88 -11.12
N GLY A 367 14.42 27.60 -11.05
CA GLY A 367 15.29 26.54 -10.54
C GLY A 367 15.17 26.32 -9.02
N GLY A 368 14.56 27.24 -8.27
CA GLY A 368 14.42 27.15 -6.82
C GLY A 368 13.50 25.99 -6.41
N ALA A 369 12.28 25.99 -6.94
CA ALA A 369 11.32 24.94 -6.66
C ALA A 369 11.73 23.60 -7.30
N GLU A 370 12.37 23.62 -8.47
CA GLU A 370 12.91 22.43 -9.14
C GLU A 370 14.03 21.79 -8.30
N GLY A 371 14.92 22.61 -7.72
CA GLY A 371 16.00 22.14 -6.86
C GLY A 371 15.47 21.45 -5.61
N TRP A 372 14.53 22.08 -4.91
CA TRP A 372 13.85 21.48 -3.75
C TRP A 372 13.07 20.23 -4.11
N THR A 373 12.38 20.24 -5.25
CA THR A 373 11.65 19.07 -5.72
C THR A 373 12.60 17.89 -5.94
N THR A 374 13.75 18.14 -6.57
CA THR A 374 14.78 17.12 -6.80
C THR A 374 15.35 16.58 -5.49
N GLU A 375 15.61 17.46 -4.52
CA GLU A 375 16.19 17.06 -3.23
C GLU A 375 15.20 16.25 -2.38
N ILE A 376 13.92 16.63 -2.37
CA ILE A 376 12.87 15.85 -1.69
C ILE A 376 12.72 14.49 -2.38
N GLN A 377 12.75 14.43 -3.71
CA GLN A 377 12.74 13.16 -4.44
C GLN A 377 13.95 12.29 -4.11
N ARG A 378 15.15 12.89 -3.94
CA ARG A 378 16.36 12.16 -3.56
C ARG A 378 16.18 11.45 -2.23
N ILE A 379 15.75 12.14 -1.18
CA ILE A 379 15.57 11.50 0.14
C ILE A 379 14.48 10.43 0.12
N VAL A 380 13.40 10.63 -0.66
CA VAL A 380 12.34 9.63 -0.84
C VAL A 380 12.91 8.38 -1.52
N SER A 381 13.82 8.54 -2.49
CA SER A 381 14.50 7.40 -3.13
C SER A 381 15.42 6.62 -2.19
N LEU A 382 15.86 7.24 -1.08
CA LEU A 382 16.58 6.57 0.01
C LEU A 382 15.65 5.85 0.99
N GLY A 383 14.33 5.90 0.80
CA GLY A 383 13.34 5.33 1.72
C GLY A 383 13.02 6.20 2.94
N ILE A 384 13.42 7.48 2.92
CA ILE A 384 13.07 8.46 3.96
C ILE A 384 11.64 8.96 3.69
N ASP A 385 10.87 9.22 4.75
CA ASP A 385 9.52 9.75 4.63
C ASP A 385 9.53 11.13 3.94
N ILE A 386 8.65 11.31 2.95
CA ILE A 386 8.54 12.55 2.16
C ILE A 386 8.37 13.78 3.05
N LYS A 387 7.68 13.65 4.19
CA LYS A 387 7.43 14.78 5.08
C LYS A 387 8.71 15.38 5.63
N GLU A 388 9.76 14.60 5.80
CA GLU A 388 11.05 15.10 6.29
C GLU A 388 11.67 16.16 5.36
N GLY A 389 11.45 16.03 4.06
CA GLY A 389 11.88 17.01 3.07
C GLY A 389 11.16 18.35 3.23
N PHE A 390 9.84 18.31 3.44
CA PHE A 390 9.04 19.51 3.70
C PHE A 390 9.35 20.15 5.05
N ILE A 391 9.70 19.35 6.06
CA ILE A 391 10.13 19.93 7.32
C ILE A 391 11.48 20.64 7.15
N ALA A 392 12.43 20.05 6.42
CA ALA A 392 13.71 20.69 6.14
C ALA A 392 13.54 22.02 5.38
N LEU A 393 12.70 22.02 4.34
CA LEU A 393 12.35 23.23 3.57
C LEU A 393 11.71 24.32 4.46
N GLY A 394 10.67 23.97 5.23
CA GLY A 394 9.97 24.92 6.09
C GLY A 394 10.90 25.52 7.14
N LYS A 395 11.71 24.71 7.81
CA LYS A 395 12.70 25.20 8.79
C LYS A 395 13.71 26.15 8.17
N LEU A 396 14.21 25.83 6.98
CA LEU A 396 15.13 26.71 6.28
C LEU A 396 14.49 28.07 5.98
N PHE A 397 13.24 28.08 5.50
CA PHE A 397 12.56 29.34 5.15
C PHE A 397 12.22 30.18 6.37
N PHE A 398 11.65 29.58 7.42
CA PHE A 398 11.33 30.30 8.67
C PHE A 398 12.55 30.85 9.42
N SER A 399 13.75 30.27 9.20
CA SER A 399 15.02 30.75 9.77
C SER A 399 15.84 31.60 8.80
N SER A 400 15.38 31.78 7.57
CA SER A 400 16.10 32.54 6.55
C SER A 400 16.17 34.03 6.89
N ALA A 401 17.24 34.70 6.46
CA ALA A 401 17.34 36.15 6.57
C ALA A 401 16.18 36.87 5.85
N GLU A 402 15.66 36.27 4.77
CA GLU A 402 14.51 36.78 4.03
C GLU A 402 13.26 36.85 4.93
N TYR A 403 12.89 35.75 5.56
CA TYR A 403 11.74 35.70 6.47
C TYR A 403 11.93 36.60 7.70
N LEU A 404 13.12 36.58 8.32
CA LEU A 404 13.42 37.39 9.49
C LEU A 404 13.34 38.90 9.20
N ASN A 405 13.76 39.33 8.01
CA ASN A 405 13.69 40.73 7.59
C ASN A 405 12.27 41.23 7.29
N MET A 406 11.27 40.34 7.16
CA MET A 406 9.86 40.73 7.05
C MET A 406 9.32 41.31 8.36
N GLY A 407 9.99 41.08 9.50
CA GLY A 407 9.58 41.63 10.79
C GLY A 407 8.21 41.14 11.26
N THR A 408 7.88 39.87 10.99
CA THR A 408 6.58 39.28 11.33
C THR A 408 6.32 39.37 12.83
N THR A 409 5.11 39.76 13.21
CA THR A 409 4.68 39.71 14.62
C THR A 409 4.51 38.26 15.05
N ASP A 410 4.47 38.00 16.36
CA ASP A 410 4.25 36.63 16.87
C ASP A 410 2.91 36.06 16.39
N ASN A 411 1.87 36.88 16.30
CA ASN A 411 0.58 36.45 15.77
C ASN A 411 0.65 36.11 14.28
N ALA A 412 1.39 36.89 13.49
CA ALA A 412 1.60 36.59 12.07
C ALA A 412 2.42 35.30 11.89
N TYR A 413 3.48 35.12 12.69
CA TYR A 413 4.28 33.90 12.69
C TYR A 413 3.44 32.65 12.97
N VAL A 414 2.51 32.72 13.93
CA VAL A 414 1.59 31.61 14.23
C VAL A 414 0.69 31.32 13.02
N ILE A 415 0.12 32.35 12.38
CA ILE A 415 -0.71 32.17 11.18
C ILE A 415 0.09 31.49 10.07
N ASP A 416 1.31 31.95 9.79
CA ASP A 416 2.18 31.35 8.77
C ASP A 416 2.46 29.87 9.04
N LEU A 417 2.63 29.45 10.31
CA LEU A 417 2.81 28.05 10.69
C LEU A 417 1.56 27.20 10.42
N TYR A 418 0.39 27.70 10.78
CA TYR A 418 -0.90 27.03 10.54
C TYR A 418 -1.17 26.87 9.04
N GLU A 419 -0.96 27.92 8.26
CA GLU A 419 -1.20 27.87 6.81
C GLU A 419 -0.19 26.95 6.12
N THR A 420 1.09 27.03 6.49
CA THR A 420 2.14 26.24 5.87
C THR A 420 2.03 24.74 6.20
N PHE A 421 1.90 24.39 7.48
CA PHE A 421 1.97 23.00 7.91
C PHE A 421 0.59 22.35 8.06
N LEU A 422 -0.49 23.09 8.28
CA LEU A 422 -1.82 22.51 8.53
C LEU A 422 -2.83 22.83 7.41
N GLY A 423 -2.45 23.64 6.43
CA GLY A 423 -3.29 23.98 5.28
C GLY A 423 -4.56 24.74 5.65
N ARG A 424 -4.59 25.42 6.81
CA ARG A 424 -5.75 26.18 7.30
C ARG A 424 -5.34 27.42 8.09
N THR A 425 -6.25 28.38 8.18
CA THR A 425 -6.09 29.55 9.06
C THR A 425 -6.52 29.19 10.50
N PRO A 426 -5.76 29.61 11.55
CA PRO A 426 -6.16 29.37 12.93
C PRO A 426 -7.37 30.22 13.33
N THR A 427 -8.12 29.78 14.33
CA THR A 427 -9.05 30.64 15.05
C THR A 427 -8.28 31.69 15.86
N GLN A 428 -8.92 32.83 16.18
CA GLN A 428 -8.29 33.88 16.99
C GLN A 428 -7.80 33.35 18.34
N GLY A 429 -8.55 32.44 18.98
CA GLY A 429 -8.15 31.85 20.26
C GLY A 429 -6.92 30.94 20.15
N GLU A 430 -6.78 30.19 19.07
CA GLU A 430 -5.56 29.40 18.78
C GLU A 430 -4.36 30.31 18.57
N ALA A 431 -4.52 31.40 17.80
CA ALA A 431 -3.47 32.35 17.53
C ALA A 431 -3.00 33.09 18.80
N ASP A 432 -3.95 33.59 19.60
CA ASP A 432 -3.68 34.29 20.86
C ASP A 432 -2.96 33.39 21.88
N TYR A 433 -3.34 32.09 21.94
CA TYR A 433 -2.70 31.13 22.83
C TYR A 433 -1.20 30.99 22.52
N TRP A 434 -0.86 30.75 21.26
CA TRP A 434 0.54 30.58 20.85
C TRP A 434 1.34 31.88 20.93
N ALA A 435 0.74 33.02 20.56
CA ALA A 435 1.36 34.32 20.75
C ALA A 435 1.65 34.60 22.23
N GLY A 436 0.78 34.16 23.14
CA GLY A 436 1.02 34.20 24.58
C GLY A 436 2.21 33.34 25.04
N GLN A 437 2.40 32.15 24.45
CA GLN A 437 3.57 31.30 24.73
C GLN A 437 4.87 31.96 24.28
N LEU A 438 4.87 32.56 23.08
CA LEU A 438 6.03 33.30 22.55
C LEU A 438 6.36 34.51 23.44
N ALA A 439 5.36 35.29 23.83
CA ALA A 439 5.52 36.40 24.77
C ALA A 439 6.03 35.95 26.15
N GLY A 440 5.72 34.72 26.56
CA GLY A 440 6.23 34.08 27.77
C GLY A 440 7.69 33.62 27.67
N GLY A 441 8.31 33.68 26.49
CA GLY A 441 9.69 33.30 26.24
C GLY A 441 9.88 31.95 25.57
N LEU A 442 8.81 31.32 25.05
CA LEU A 442 8.97 30.17 24.15
C LEU A 442 9.60 30.67 22.85
N THR A 443 10.58 29.94 22.32
CA THR A 443 11.20 30.36 21.07
C THR A 443 10.35 29.97 19.87
N ARG A 444 10.42 30.76 18.80
CA ARG A 444 9.72 30.49 17.55
C ARG A 444 10.05 29.10 16.98
N ASN A 445 11.30 28.65 17.09
CA ASN A 445 11.72 27.33 16.62
C ASN A 445 11.10 26.18 17.44
N LEU A 446 10.96 26.33 18.76
CA LEU A 446 10.24 25.34 19.59
C LEU A 446 8.75 25.31 19.27
N LEU A 447 8.17 26.46 18.99
CA LEU A 447 6.80 26.53 18.51
C LEU A 447 6.65 25.81 17.16
N LEU A 448 7.54 26.08 16.19
CA LEU A 448 7.55 25.37 14.90
C LEU A 448 7.61 23.85 15.09
N ASN A 449 8.45 23.36 16.02
CA ASN A 449 8.53 21.94 16.36
C ASN A 449 7.18 21.33 16.79
N TYR A 450 6.28 22.10 17.41
CA TYR A 450 4.92 21.61 17.70
C TYR A 450 4.14 21.30 16.43
N PHE A 451 4.23 22.15 15.40
CA PHE A 451 3.47 22.00 14.16
C PHE A 451 4.00 20.84 13.32
N ILE A 452 5.31 20.79 13.08
CA ILE A 452 5.93 19.78 12.20
C ILE A 452 5.91 18.35 12.76
N PHE A 453 5.62 18.19 14.05
CA PHE A 453 5.47 16.89 14.71
C PHE A 453 4.05 16.64 15.21
N SER A 454 3.11 17.54 14.88
CA SER A 454 1.71 17.35 15.22
C SER A 454 1.08 16.21 14.42
N GLN A 455 0.07 15.57 15.00
CA GLN A 455 -0.77 14.61 14.29
C GLN A 455 -1.48 15.26 13.09
N GLU A 456 -1.81 16.54 13.20
CA GLU A 456 -2.48 17.29 12.15
C GLU A 456 -1.58 17.51 10.93
N PHE A 457 -0.30 17.83 11.11
CA PHE A 457 0.67 17.88 10.00
C PHE A 457 0.82 16.50 9.34
N MET A 458 0.89 15.42 10.12
CA MET A 458 0.92 14.07 9.55
C MET A 458 -0.34 13.78 8.71
N GLN A 459 -1.52 14.18 9.17
CA GLN A 459 -2.76 14.02 8.43
C GLN A 459 -2.80 14.88 7.16
N TYR A 460 -2.31 16.12 7.23
CA TYR A 460 -2.18 17.01 6.08
C TYR A 460 -1.28 16.40 5.01
N MET A 461 -0.10 15.93 5.39
CA MET A 461 0.84 15.28 4.47
C MET A 461 0.28 13.98 3.89
N ASN A 462 -0.38 13.16 4.70
CA ASN A 462 -1.02 11.94 4.22
C ASN A 462 -2.22 12.23 3.28
N GLY A 463 -2.90 13.37 3.46
CA GLY A 463 -3.96 13.82 2.56
C GLY A 463 -3.45 14.19 1.17
N ILE A 464 -2.20 14.65 1.06
CA ILE A 464 -1.56 15.01 -0.22
C ILE A 464 -0.86 13.79 -0.84
N PHE A 465 -0.11 13.04 -0.04
CA PHE A 465 0.84 12.05 -0.51
C PHE A 465 0.44 10.59 -0.23
N GLY A 466 -0.70 10.35 0.42
CA GLY A 466 -1.14 9.02 0.85
C GLY A 466 -0.43 8.53 2.11
N ASP A 467 -0.57 7.24 2.44
CA ASP A 467 0.17 6.63 3.54
C ASP A 467 1.66 6.50 3.16
N THR A 468 2.50 7.33 3.76
CA THR A 468 3.95 7.35 3.53
C THR A 468 4.73 6.67 4.66
N THR A 469 4.10 5.76 5.40
CA THR A 469 4.74 5.05 6.52
C THR A 469 6.00 4.32 6.04
N VAL A 470 7.15 4.77 6.56
CA VAL A 470 8.47 4.15 6.33
C VAL A 470 8.95 3.40 7.57
N ARG A 471 9.99 2.59 7.41
CA ARG A 471 10.61 1.87 8.53
C ARG A 471 11.24 2.86 9.53
N PRO A 472 11.09 2.66 10.85
CA PRO A 472 11.52 3.62 11.88
C PRO A 472 13.00 4.02 11.82
N GLU A 473 13.91 3.12 11.44
CA GLU A 473 15.35 3.41 11.36
C GLU A 473 15.71 4.46 10.31
N TYR A 474 14.95 4.56 9.22
CA TYR A 474 15.18 5.54 8.15
C TYR A 474 14.92 6.96 8.68
N ASN A 475 13.79 7.12 9.38
CA ASN A 475 13.45 8.38 10.01
C ASN A 475 14.42 8.72 11.15
N LEU A 476 14.76 7.76 12.01
CA LEU A 476 15.67 8.01 13.14
C LEU A 476 17.03 8.56 12.68
N VAL A 477 17.66 7.94 11.68
CA VAL A 477 18.94 8.42 11.16
C VAL A 477 18.78 9.82 10.56
N ASN A 478 17.77 10.03 9.72
CA ASN A 478 17.51 11.34 9.11
C ASN A 478 17.21 12.44 10.15
N ASP A 479 16.50 12.11 11.22
CA ASP A 479 16.18 13.06 12.29
C ASP A 479 17.42 13.55 13.02
N LEU A 480 18.44 12.70 13.19
CA LEU A 480 19.70 13.11 13.80
C LEU A 480 20.46 14.07 12.88
N TYR A 481 20.45 13.84 11.56
CA TYR A 481 21.00 14.78 10.57
C TYR A 481 20.26 16.12 10.60
N ARG A 482 18.94 16.11 10.45
CA ARG A 482 18.12 17.32 10.41
C ARG A 482 18.13 18.06 11.76
N GLY A 483 18.10 17.31 12.86
CA GLY A 483 18.07 17.81 14.23
C GLY A 483 19.35 18.53 14.62
N PHE A 484 20.50 17.89 14.37
CA PHE A 484 21.78 18.42 14.81
C PHE A 484 22.54 19.17 13.74
N LEU A 485 22.44 18.81 12.47
CA LEU A 485 23.22 19.47 11.41
C LEU A 485 22.39 20.47 10.61
N SER A 486 21.08 20.59 10.86
CA SER A 486 20.16 21.48 10.15
C SER A 486 20.16 21.29 8.63
N ARG A 487 20.37 20.05 8.18
CA ARG A 487 20.31 19.66 6.75
C ARG A 487 19.79 18.24 6.59
N LEU A 488 19.38 17.91 5.36
CA LEU A 488 19.11 16.53 4.98
C LEU A 488 20.41 15.73 4.91
N SER A 489 20.29 14.41 5.09
CA SER A 489 21.41 13.48 5.03
C SER A 489 21.95 13.35 3.61
N ASP A 490 23.27 13.17 3.47
CA ASP A 490 23.87 12.76 2.20
C ASP A 490 23.70 11.26 1.97
N ASP A 491 23.68 10.83 0.70
CA ASP A 491 23.43 9.43 0.32
C ASP A 491 24.40 8.44 1.01
N ALA A 492 25.69 8.76 1.02
CA ALA A 492 26.73 7.84 1.50
C ALA A 492 26.69 7.69 3.02
N GLY A 493 26.62 8.79 3.76
CA GLY A 493 26.53 8.81 5.21
C GLY A 493 25.24 8.16 5.70
N PHE A 494 24.11 8.48 5.07
CA PHE A 494 22.82 7.87 5.40
C PHE A 494 22.85 6.34 5.23
N ASN A 495 23.29 5.85 4.06
CA ASN A 495 23.35 4.43 3.78
C ASN A 495 24.32 3.68 4.71
N SER A 496 25.43 4.33 5.10
CA SER A 496 26.38 3.74 6.06
C SER A 496 25.77 3.54 7.45
N TRP A 497 25.05 4.53 7.98
CA TRP A 497 24.39 4.41 9.28
C TRP A 497 23.23 3.43 9.24
N LEU A 498 22.45 3.46 8.16
CA LEU A 498 21.35 2.55 7.95
C LEU A 498 21.84 1.09 7.91
N ALA A 499 22.93 0.80 7.21
CA ALA A 499 23.52 -0.54 7.14
C ALA A 499 23.97 -1.05 8.52
N GLN A 500 24.52 -0.18 9.37
CA GLN A 500 24.90 -0.54 10.74
C GLN A 500 23.68 -0.82 11.63
N MET A 501 22.63 -0.01 11.53
CA MET A 501 21.35 -0.22 12.23
C MET A 501 20.72 -1.56 11.82
N GLN A 502 20.67 -1.84 10.51
CA GLN A 502 20.14 -3.09 9.97
C GLN A 502 20.97 -4.30 10.40
N THR A 503 22.30 -4.19 10.41
CA THR A 503 23.17 -5.25 10.92
C THR A 503 22.87 -5.57 12.39
N ALA A 504 22.68 -4.55 13.23
CA ALA A 504 22.31 -4.73 14.64
C ALA A 504 20.91 -5.37 14.80
N GLN A 505 19.93 -4.95 13.98
CA GLN A 505 18.60 -5.56 13.93
C GLN A 505 18.66 -7.04 13.53
N CYS A 506 19.43 -7.39 12.51
CA CYS A 506 19.54 -8.76 12.01
C CYS A 506 20.31 -9.69 12.97
N ASN A 507 21.23 -9.14 13.77
CA ASN A 507 21.89 -9.89 14.85
C ASN A 507 20.99 -10.08 16.08
N GLY A 508 19.83 -9.41 16.14
CA GLY A 508 18.91 -9.49 17.27
C GLY A 508 19.49 -8.89 18.55
N ASP A 509 20.27 -7.81 18.45
CA ASP A 509 20.90 -7.13 19.58
C ASP A 509 20.26 -5.74 19.82
N PRO A 510 19.25 -5.65 20.72
CA PRO A 510 18.62 -4.37 21.07
C PRO A 510 19.58 -3.35 21.69
N GLN A 511 20.64 -3.79 22.37
CA GLN A 511 21.58 -2.88 23.02
C GLN A 511 22.48 -2.23 21.97
N ALA A 512 22.93 -2.98 20.97
CA ALA A 512 23.68 -2.43 19.84
C ALA A 512 22.92 -1.30 19.12
N ILE A 513 21.59 -1.42 18.98
CA ILE A 513 20.75 -0.36 18.38
C ILE A 513 20.70 0.89 19.28
N ARG A 514 20.56 0.71 20.60
CA ARG A 514 20.59 1.81 21.58
C ARG A 514 21.95 2.52 21.59
N ASP A 515 23.03 1.76 21.59
CA ASP A 515 24.40 2.27 21.59
C ASP A 515 24.70 3.02 20.29
N LEU A 516 24.34 2.44 19.14
CA LEU A 516 24.54 3.07 17.83
C LEU A 516 23.75 4.37 17.69
N THR A 517 22.50 4.40 18.16
CA THR A 517 21.69 5.63 18.15
C THR A 517 22.36 6.74 18.97
N SER A 518 22.81 6.39 20.19
CA SER A 518 23.49 7.32 21.09
C SER A 518 24.82 7.79 20.51
N GLN A 519 25.55 6.87 19.85
CA GLN A 519 26.81 7.16 19.17
C GLN A 519 26.61 8.15 18.01
N ILE A 520 25.60 7.98 17.17
CA ILE A 520 25.33 8.90 16.05
C ILE A 520 25.03 10.31 16.60
N ALA A 521 24.17 10.41 17.62
CA ALA A 521 23.86 11.69 18.26
C ALA A 521 25.12 12.39 18.81
N LEU A 522 25.96 11.64 19.53
CA LEU A 522 27.22 12.15 20.08
C LEU A 522 28.21 12.55 18.97
N LEU A 523 28.32 11.77 17.89
CA LEU A 523 29.22 12.07 16.78
C LEU A 523 28.81 13.37 16.07
N PHE A 524 27.52 13.59 15.85
CA PHE A 524 27.04 14.82 15.22
C PHE A 524 27.24 16.03 16.13
N LEU A 525 26.88 15.93 17.41
CA LEU A 525 27.04 17.06 18.35
C LEU A 525 28.50 17.42 18.64
N ASN A 526 29.42 16.46 18.56
CA ASN A 526 30.86 16.72 18.71
C ASN A 526 31.57 16.98 17.37
N SER A 527 30.85 16.99 16.25
CA SER A 527 31.44 17.25 14.94
C SER A 527 31.87 18.71 14.81
N GLN A 528 32.88 18.94 13.96
CA GLN A 528 33.26 20.31 13.59
C GLN A 528 32.10 21.05 12.91
N GLU A 529 31.24 20.33 12.18
CA GLU A 529 30.05 20.88 11.54
C GLU A 529 29.08 21.48 12.56
N TYR A 530 28.78 20.76 13.64
CA TYR A 530 27.96 21.28 14.73
C TYR A 530 28.64 22.43 15.48
N ALA A 531 29.94 22.29 15.78
CA ALA A 531 30.71 23.35 16.44
C ALA A 531 30.68 24.67 15.65
N ASN A 532 30.73 24.61 14.32
CA ASN A 532 30.67 25.77 13.44
C ASN A 532 29.33 26.52 13.50
N ARG A 533 28.25 25.89 13.97
CA ARG A 533 26.95 26.56 14.19
C ARG A 533 26.99 27.55 15.35
N ASN A 534 27.98 27.46 16.25
CA ASN A 534 28.14 28.32 17.42
C ASN A 534 26.84 28.47 18.25
N THR A 535 26.11 27.37 18.44
CA THR A 535 24.79 27.39 19.07
C THR A 535 24.87 27.91 20.51
N SER A 536 23.94 28.77 20.88
CA SER A 536 23.67 29.18 22.26
C SER A 536 23.09 28.03 23.07
N ASN A 537 23.01 28.19 24.40
CA ASN A 537 22.36 27.19 25.26
C ASN A 537 20.88 27.02 24.94
N SER A 538 20.21 28.09 24.49
CA SER A 538 18.84 28.03 23.99
C SER A 538 18.78 27.11 22.76
N GLU A 539 19.51 27.45 21.70
CA GLU A 539 19.50 26.71 20.42
C GLU A 539 19.93 25.25 20.60
N TYR A 540 20.87 25.00 21.52
CA TYR A 540 21.26 23.64 21.87
C TYR A 540 20.08 22.81 22.40
N ILE A 541 19.26 23.38 23.29
CA ILE A 541 18.06 22.70 23.82
C ILE A 541 17.04 22.49 22.70
N GLU A 542 16.88 23.46 21.81
CA GLU A 542 15.98 23.34 20.65
C GLU A 542 16.38 22.19 19.72
N ASP A 543 17.68 22.04 19.46
CA ASP A 543 18.23 20.94 18.67
C ASP A 543 17.96 19.58 19.34
N LEU A 544 18.03 19.49 20.67
CA LEU A 544 17.69 18.26 21.40
C LEU A 544 16.21 17.90 21.29
N TYR A 545 15.30 18.87 21.45
CA TYR A 545 13.85 18.64 21.26
C TYR A 545 13.52 18.20 19.83
N ASN A 546 14.22 18.76 18.84
CA ASN A 546 14.03 18.44 17.43
C ASN A 546 14.58 17.05 17.07
N GLY A 547 15.89 16.81 17.32
CA GLY A 547 16.58 15.60 16.87
C GLY A 547 16.31 14.37 17.73
N ILE A 548 16.23 14.55 19.06
CA ILE A 548 16.05 13.43 20.00
C ILE A 548 14.58 13.18 20.28
N LEU A 549 13.79 14.19 20.61
CA LEU A 549 12.40 13.95 21.06
C LEU A 549 11.36 14.01 19.94
N ARG A 550 11.67 14.61 18.78
CA ARG A 550 10.70 14.89 17.69
C ARG A 550 9.40 15.55 18.21
N ARG A 551 9.53 16.59 19.01
CA ARG A 551 8.36 17.38 19.46
C ARG A 551 8.74 18.80 19.87
N GLY A 552 7.73 19.64 20.03
CA GLY A 552 7.88 20.92 20.73
C GLY A 552 8.10 20.75 22.24
N ALA A 553 8.61 21.81 22.86
CA ALA A 553 8.80 21.90 24.31
C ALA A 553 7.74 22.81 24.93
N ASP A 554 7.19 22.42 26.07
CA ASP A 554 6.33 23.33 26.82
C ASP A 554 7.18 24.44 27.47
N LEU A 555 6.59 25.61 27.67
CA LEU A 555 7.31 26.78 28.15
C LEU A 555 8.02 26.53 29.49
N ALA A 556 7.38 25.84 30.43
CA ALA A 556 7.93 25.59 31.75
C ALA A 556 9.11 24.61 31.69
N GLY A 557 8.95 23.51 30.96
CA GLY A 557 10.01 22.52 30.73
C GLY A 557 11.23 23.13 30.03
N TYR A 558 11.00 23.90 28.97
CA TYR A 558 12.08 24.62 28.26
C TYR A 558 12.81 25.61 29.18
N GLN A 559 12.10 26.45 29.92
CA GLN A 559 12.73 27.41 30.85
C GLN A 559 13.51 26.71 31.96
N SER A 560 13.02 25.57 32.45
CA SER A 560 13.72 24.75 33.44
C SER A 560 15.05 24.24 32.88
N TRP A 561 15.05 23.66 31.66
CA TRP A 561 16.28 23.20 31.01
C TRP A 561 17.24 24.34 30.73
N LEU A 562 16.75 25.47 30.22
CA LEU A 562 17.57 26.64 29.93
C LEU A 562 18.21 27.21 31.20
N GLY A 563 17.45 27.30 32.29
CA GLY A 563 17.94 27.72 33.60
C GLY A 563 19.03 26.78 34.14
N ALA A 564 18.82 25.47 34.03
CA ALA A 564 19.79 24.48 34.48
C ALA A 564 21.10 24.53 33.69
N LEU A 565 21.02 24.76 32.37
CA LEU A 565 22.20 24.85 31.50
C LEU A 565 22.95 26.19 31.68
N ASN A 566 22.24 27.31 31.78
CA ASN A 566 22.84 28.63 32.03
C ASN A 566 23.42 28.77 33.44
N GLY A 567 22.79 28.11 34.43
CA GLY A 567 23.26 28.07 35.80
C GLY A 567 24.40 27.07 36.04
N GLY A 568 24.81 26.30 35.03
CA GLY A 568 25.86 25.29 35.15
C GLY A 568 25.48 24.07 36.01
N THR A 569 24.19 23.82 36.22
CA THR A 569 23.70 22.60 36.90
C THR A 569 23.99 21.35 36.07
N TYR A 570 23.90 21.48 34.75
CA TYR A 570 24.32 20.46 33.79
C TYR A 570 25.23 21.09 32.74
N THR A 571 26.22 20.33 32.28
CA THR A 571 26.92 20.60 31.02
C THR A 571 26.04 20.19 29.83
N ARG A 572 26.37 20.65 28.62
CA ARG A 572 25.68 20.22 27.39
C ARG A 572 25.70 18.70 27.22
N ALA A 573 26.86 18.07 27.47
CA ALA A 573 27.01 16.63 27.37
C ALA A 573 26.13 15.87 28.37
N GLU A 574 26.05 16.32 29.62
CA GLU A 574 25.17 15.72 30.62
C GLU A 574 23.69 15.90 30.26
N MET A 575 23.31 17.07 29.72
CA MET A 575 21.94 17.31 29.28
C MET A 575 21.55 16.43 28.09
N LEU A 576 22.43 16.25 27.11
CA LEU A 576 22.21 15.28 26.03
C LEU A 576 21.93 13.89 26.58
N GLN A 577 22.73 13.44 27.56
CA GLN A 577 22.56 12.12 28.15
C GLN A 577 21.18 11.97 28.80
N LEU A 578 20.68 13.02 29.49
CA LEU A 578 19.33 13.03 30.05
C LEU A 578 18.23 12.90 28.97
N PHE A 579 18.42 13.52 27.80
CA PHE A 579 17.49 13.42 26.68
C PHE A 579 17.54 12.05 26.01
N VAL A 580 18.74 11.50 25.81
CA VAL A 580 18.95 10.15 25.27
C VAL A 580 18.37 9.09 26.21
N ASP A 581 18.56 9.23 27.52
CA ASP A 581 18.04 8.27 28.50
C ASP A 581 16.54 8.45 28.80
N SER A 582 15.90 9.47 28.21
CA SER A 582 14.49 9.74 28.41
C SER A 582 13.60 8.60 27.90
N VAL A 583 12.52 8.32 28.61
CA VAL A 583 11.54 7.29 28.22
C VAL A 583 10.99 7.52 26.81
N GLU A 584 10.81 8.79 26.42
CA GLU A 584 10.34 9.19 25.10
C GLU A 584 11.31 8.77 24.00
N PHE A 585 12.60 9.07 24.15
CA PHE A 585 13.59 8.66 23.15
C PHE A 585 13.77 7.15 23.13
N GLN A 586 13.81 6.52 24.30
CA GLN A 586 13.92 5.06 24.39
C GLN A 586 12.72 4.34 23.77
N ALA A 587 11.53 4.96 23.73
CA ALA A 587 10.37 4.44 23.00
C ALA A 587 10.60 4.47 21.48
N ARG A 588 11.12 5.58 20.93
CA ARG A 588 11.49 5.68 19.51
C ARG A 588 12.55 4.64 19.11
N VAL A 589 13.57 4.46 19.94
CA VAL A 589 14.58 3.41 19.70
C VAL A 589 13.96 2.01 19.79
N THR A 590 12.96 1.83 20.64
CA THR A 590 12.21 0.56 20.74
C THR A 590 11.36 0.30 19.49
N GLU A 591 10.83 1.31 18.82
CA GLU A 591 10.18 1.15 17.51
C GLU A 591 11.16 0.61 16.46
N VAL A 592 12.39 1.13 16.43
CA VAL A 592 13.47 0.60 15.57
C VAL A 592 13.81 -0.84 15.92
N ILE A 593 13.94 -1.16 17.21
CA ILE A 593 14.19 -2.54 17.66
C ILE A 593 13.06 -3.48 17.19
N ASN A 594 11.81 -3.04 17.33
CA ASN A 594 10.63 -3.83 16.97
C ASN A 594 10.44 -3.99 15.45
N ALA A 595 10.99 -3.08 14.64
CA ALA A 595 10.95 -3.19 13.18
C ALA A 595 11.71 -4.42 12.64
N GLY A 596 12.64 -4.97 13.44
CA GLY A 596 13.37 -6.20 13.13
C GLY A 596 14.26 -6.11 11.89
N CYS A 597 14.87 -7.22 11.50
CA CYS A 597 15.69 -7.28 10.28
C CYS A 597 14.81 -6.98 9.04
N SER A 598 15.31 -6.13 8.15
CA SER A 598 14.66 -5.94 6.83
C SER A 598 14.84 -7.22 5.99
N PRO A 599 13.78 -7.74 5.35
CA PRO A 599 13.86 -8.92 4.49
C PRO A 599 14.70 -8.69 3.22
#